data_AF-A0A3D2M312-F1
#
_entry.id   AF-A0A3D2M312-F1
#
_cell.length_a   1.000
_cell.length_b   1.000
_cell.length_c   1.000
_cell.angle_alpha   90.00
_cell.angle_beta   90.00
_cell.angle_gamma   90.00
#
_symmetry.space_group_name_H-M   'P 1'
#
loop_
_entity.id
_entity.type
_entity.pdbx_description
1 polymer ?
#
loop_
_entity_poly.entity_id
_entity_poly.type
_entity_poly.pdbx_seq_one_letter_code
_entity_poly.pdbx_strand_id
1 'polypeptide(L)'
;MYVAVKGGEQAIDNAHRLLAKKRRGDTALPELSVSQIRQQLPLAVARVMAEGSLFDEELAALAIKQAAGDLLEAIFLLRAYRTTLPRFGHSVPLETAQMRPTRRISATFKDLPGGQLLGPTFDYSHRLLDFSLLAEGEHPGPESDPEATLAACPRVLDLLAAEGLMKPERGDDRAVPDITREPLEFPSDRAQRLQALARGDEGFLLALGYSTQRGYGR
;
A
#
# COMPACT_ATOMS: atom_id res chain seq x y z
N MET A 1 7.05 -39.27 -40.59
CA MET A 1 5.73 -38.63 -40.47
C MET A 1 5.61 -38.10 -39.05
N TYR A 2 5.44 -36.79 -38.86
CA TYR A 2 5.16 -36.21 -37.53
C TYR A 2 3.65 -36.13 -37.34
N VAL A 3 3.17 -36.58 -36.18
CA VAL A 3 1.76 -36.52 -35.80
C VAL A 3 1.64 -35.59 -34.60
N ALA A 4 0.66 -34.67 -34.63
CA ALA A 4 0.39 -33.78 -33.51
C ALA A 4 -0.08 -34.59 -32.29
N VAL A 5 0.58 -34.38 -31.15
CA VAL A 5 0.20 -34.97 -29.86
C VAL A 5 -0.24 -33.88 -28.90
N LYS A 6 -1.21 -34.17 -28.04
CA LYS A 6 -1.61 -33.26 -26.95
C LYS A 6 -0.63 -33.43 -25.78
N GLY A 7 -0.09 -32.32 -25.29
CA GLY A 7 0.78 -32.30 -24.10
C GLY A 7 0.74 -30.99 -23.30
N GLY A 8 0.01 -29.97 -23.78
CA GLY A 8 -0.01 -28.63 -23.16
C GLY A 8 -0.56 -28.62 -21.74
N GLU A 9 -1.71 -29.28 -21.51
CA GLU A 9 -2.34 -29.34 -20.18
C GLU A 9 -1.44 -30.02 -19.15
N GLN A 10 -0.88 -31.18 -19.50
CA GLN A 10 0.06 -31.89 -18.63
C GLN A 10 1.32 -31.06 -18.34
N ALA A 11 1.82 -30.30 -19.33
CA ALA A 11 2.95 -29.41 -19.14
C ALA A 11 2.62 -28.25 -18.18
N ILE A 12 1.44 -27.64 -18.31
CA ILE A 12 0.95 -26.57 -17.43
C ILE A 12 0.79 -27.08 -16.00
N ASP A 13 0.16 -28.24 -15.80
CA ASP A 13 0.00 -28.85 -14.48
C ASP A 13 1.34 -29.11 -13.80
N ASN A 14 2.30 -29.66 -14.55
CA ASN A 14 3.63 -29.90 -14.03
C ASN A 14 4.36 -28.58 -13.71
N ALA A 15 4.20 -27.55 -14.53
CA ALA A 15 4.75 -26.22 -14.24
C ALA A 15 4.17 -25.63 -12.95
N HIS A 16 2.86 -25.75 -12.72
CA HIS A 16 2.23 -25.32 -11.47
C HIS A 16 2.74 -26.10 -10.25
N ARG A 17 2.88 -27.43 -10.36
CA ARG A 17 3.46 -28.25 -9.29
C ARG A 17 4.91 -27.88 -8.99
N LEU A 18 5.70 -27.60 -10.04
CA LEU A 18 7.09 -27.14 -9.91
C LEU A 18 7.15 -25.78 -9.19
N LEU A 19 6.28 -24.83 -9.57
CA LEU A 19 6.20 -23.54 -8.89
C LEU A 19 5.77 -23.69 -7.42
N ALA A 20 4.77 -24.54 -7.14
CA ALA A 20 4.34 -24.82 -5.77
C ALA A 20 5.46 -25.44 -4.92
N LYS A 21 6.23 -26.37 -5.48
CA LYS A 21 7.42 -26.94 -4.83
C LYS A 21 8.50 -25.87 -4.60
N LYS A 22 8.77 -25.03 -5.61
CA LYS A 22 9.74 -23.93 -5.51
C LYS A 22 9.33 -22.92 -4.44
N ARG A 23 8.06 -22.54 -4.38
CA ARG A 23 7.48 -21.68 -3.34
C ARG A 23 7.60 -22.30 -1.96
N ARG A 24 7.34 -23.61 -1.81
CA ARG A 24 7.47 -24.29 -0.50
C ARG A 24 8.93 -24.33 -0.03
N GLY A 25 9.90 -24.50 -0.93
CA GLY A 25 11.31 -24.56 -0.58
C GLY A 25 11.68 -25.82 0.22
N ASP A 26 12.71 -25.71 1.07
CA ASP A 26 13.17 -26.78 1.95
C ASP A 26 12.14 -27.10 3.04
N THR A 27 11.73 -28.37 3.13
CA THR A 27 10.75 -28.84 4.10
C THR A 27 11.33 -29.06 5.49
N ALA A 28 12.66 -29.01 5.65
CA ALA A 28 13.29 -28.97 6.97
C ALA A 28 13.02 -27.63 7.68
N LEU A 29 12.73 -26.56 6.93
CA LEU A 29 12.32 -25.28 7.47
C LEU A 29 10.80 -25.23 7.69
N PRO A 30 10.33 -24.59 8.77
CA PRO A 30 8.91 -24.29 8.96
C PRO A 30 8.31 -23.56 7.76
N GLU A 31 7.07 -23.91 7.42
CA GLU A 31 6.37 -23.21 6.34
C GLU A 31 6.03 -21.78 6.76
N LEU A 32 6.29 -20.81 5.88
CA LEU A 32 5.91 -19.41 6.08
C LEU A 32 4.39 -19.29 6.26
N SER A 33 3.95 -18.78 7.41
CA SER A 33 2.53 -18.56 7.68
C SER A 33 2.04 -17.24 7.10
N VAL A 34 0.73 -17.15 6.83
CA VAL A 34 0.09 -15.88 6.43
C VAL A 34 0.21 -14.84 7.57
N SER A 35 0.09 -15.27 8.83
CA SER A 35 0.26 -14.40 9.98
C SER A 35 1.66 -13.79 10.09
N GLN A 36 2.71 -14.55 9.78
CA GLN A 36 4.09 -14.05 9.74
C GLN A 36 4.23 -12.96 8.68
N ILE A 37 3.76 -13.19 7.45
CA ILE A 37 3.82 -12.18 6.38
C ILE A 37 3.04 -10.93 6.78
N ARG A 38 1.81 -11.10 7.30
CA ARG A 38 0.95 -10.00 7.72
C ARG A 38 1.63 -9.11 8.76
N GLN A 39 2.28 -9.71 9.76
CA GLN A 39 2.84 -8.99 10.91
C GLN A 39 4.27 -8.49 10.68
N GLN A 40 5.08 -9.21 9.89
CA GLN A 40 6.53 -8.97 9.78
C GLN A 40 6.92 -8.31 8.44
N LEU A 41 6.03 -8.33 7.43
CA LEU A 41 6.23 -7.65 6.15
C LEU A 41 5.15 -6.58 5.89
N PRO A 42 4.83 -5.70 6.85
CA PRO A 42 3.67 -4.81 6.78
C PRO A 42 3.72 -3.83 5.59
N LEU A 43 4.92 -3.41 5.16
CA LEU A 43 5.07 -2.51 4.02
C LEU A 43 4.73 -3.18 2.68
N ALA A 44 5.09 -4.46 2.52
CA ALA A 44 4.71 -5.23 1.34
C ALA A 44 3.20 -5.45 1.30
N VAL A 45 2.60 -5.78 2.46
CA VAL A 45 1.15 -5.94 2.62
C VAL A 45 0.43 -4.63 2.27
N ALA A 46 0.91 -3.48 2.76
CA ALA A 46 0.34 -2.17 2.46
C ALA A 46 0.35 -1.85 0.95
N ARG A 47 1.47 -2.12 0.26
CA ARG A 47 1.58 -1.92 -1.18
C ARG A 47 0.59 -2.81 -1.95
N VAL A 48 0.51 -4.09 -1.58
CA VAL A 48 -0.42 -5.04 -2.20
C VAL A 48 -1.88 -4.63 -1.99
N MET A 49 -2.25 -4.17 -0.80
CA MET A 49 -3.61 -3.65 -0.53
C MET A 49 -3.94 -2.41 -1.38
N ALA A 50 -3.01 -1.46 -1.47
CA ALA A 50 -3.19 -0.21 -2.21
C ALA A 50 -3.39 -0.46 -3.72
N GLU A 51 -2.42 -1.10 -4.37
CA GLU A 51 -2.45 -1.35 -5.82
C GLU A 51 -3.46 -2.46 -6.20
N GLY A 52 -3.73 -3.39 -5.27
CA GLY A 52 -4.78 -4.41 -5.40
C GLY A 52 -6.19 -3.87 -5.23
N SER A 53 -6.33 -2.65 -4.69
CA SER A 53 -7.63 -1.97 -4.43
C SER A 53 -8.57 -2.73 -3.49
N LEU A 54 -8.01 -3.47 -2.54
CA LEU A 54 -8.76 -4.20 -1.53
C LEU A 54 -8.03 -4.09 -0.19
N PHE A 55 -8.67 -3.43 0.77
CA PHE A 55 -8.12 -3.24 2.10
C PHE A 55 -8.47 -4.46 2.97
N ASP A 56 -7.60 -5.47 2.93
CA ASP A 56 -7.64 -6.65 3.79
C ASP A 56 -6.22 -7.20 3.95
N GLU A 57 -5.67 -7.08 5.16
CA GLU A 57 -4.27 -7.44 5.43
C GLU A 57 -4.01 -8.94 5.33
N GLU A 58 -5.00 -9.78 5.67
CA GLU A 58 -4.86 -11.23 5.63
C GLU A 58 -4.90 -11.73 4.19
N LEU A 59 -5.81 -11.20 3.36
CA LEU A 59 -5.87 -11.52 1.94
C LEU A 59 -4.65 -11.02 1.17
N ALA A 60 -4.15 -9.82 1.48
CA ALA A 60 -2.92 -9.31 0.90
C ALA A 60 -1.71 -10.18 1.28
N ALA A 61 -1.60 -10.59 2.56
CA ALA A 61 -0.56 -11.51 3.00
C ALA A 61 -0.67 -12.90 2.35
N LEU A 62 -1.90 -13.40 2.15
CA LEU A 62 -2.17 -14.64 1.42
C LEU A 62 -1.71 -14.52 -0.04
N ALA A 63 -2.02 -13.41 -0.72
CA ALA A 63 -1.60 -13.16 -2.09
C ALA A 63 -0.06 -13.12 -2.21
N ILE A 64 0.63 -12.46 -1.27
CA ILE A 64 2.10 -12.44 -1.19
C ILE A 64 2.65 -13.86 -1.02
N LYS A 65 2.06 -14.65 -0.09
CA LYS A 65 2.45 -16.05 0.10
C LYS A 65 2.29 -16.84 -1.20
N GLN A 66 1.12 -16.74 -1.83
CA GLN A 66 0.77 -17.47 -3.05
C GLN A 66 1.72 -17.16 -4.20
N ALA A 67 2.07 -15.88 -4.36
CA ALA A 67 2.99 -15.35 -5.36
C ALA A 67 4.49 -15.56 -5.04
N ALA A 68 4.81 -16.27 -3.95
CA ALA A 68 6.20 -16.48 -3.51
C ALA A 68 6.98 -15.18 -3.32
N GLY A 69 6.31 -14.11 -2.87
CA GLY A 69 6.90 -12.79 -2.65
C GLY A 69 6.92 -11.86 -3.87
N ASP A 70 6.49 -12.31 -5.05
CA ASP A 70 6.31 -11.42 -6.20
C ASP A 70 5.11 -10.48 -5.97
N LEU A 71 5.40 -9.20 -5.74
CA LEU A 71 4.37 -8.22 -5.39
C LEU A 71 3.47 -7.88 -6.58
N LEU A 72 3.98 -7.91 -7.82
CA LEU A 72 3.15 -7.62 -9.00
C LEU A 72 2.11 -8.72 -9.19
N GLU A 73 2.53 -9.98 -9.05
CA GLU A 73 1.61 -11.12 -9.10
C GLU A 73 0.65 -11.10 -7.90
N ALA A 74 1.12 -10.77 -6.68
CA ALA A 74 0.26 -10.65 -5.50
C ALA A 74 -0.83 -9.56 -5.68
N ILE A 75 -0.45 -8.41 -6.23
CA ILE A 75 -1.39 -7.32 -6.58
C ILE A 75 -2.43 -7.82 -7.59
N PHE A 76 -1.99 -8.54 -8.61
CA PHE A 76 -2.88 -9.09 -9.62
C PHE A 76 -3.86 -10.11 -9.04
N LEU A 77 -3.38 -11.04 -8.19
CA LEU A 77 -4.21 -12.00 -7.47
C LEU A 77 -5.27 -11.31 -6.61
N LEU A 78 -4.88 -10.29 -5.83
CA LEU A 78 -5.83 -9.58 -4.96
C LEU A 78 -6.86 -8.78 -5.79
N ARG A 79 -6.41 -8.14 -6.88
CA ARG A 79 -7.28 -7.42 -7.82
C ARG A 79 -8.27 -8.36 -8.50
N ALA A 80 -7.83 -9.55 -8.91
CA ALA A 80 -8.68 -10.59 -9.48
C ALA A 80 -9.70 -11.08 -8.45
N TYR A 81 -9.27 -11.36 -7.22
CA TYR A 81 -10.16 -11.80 -6.15
C TYR A 81 -11.26 -10.77 -5.87
N ARG A 82 -10.94 -9.47 -5.85
CA ARG A 82 -11.92 -8.38 -5.69
C ARG A 82 -13.08 -8.47 -6.69
N THR A 83 -12.85 -8.94 -7.92
CA THR A 83 -13.91 -9.09 -8.94
C THR A 83 -14.93 -10.17 -8.62
N THR A 84 -14.58 -11.10 -7.74
CA THR A 84 -15.46 -12.18 -7.29
C THR A 84 -16.36 -11.78 -6.12
N LEU A 85 -16.07 -10.63 -5.49
CA LEU A 85 -16.77 -10.17 -4.30
C LEU A 85 -18.00 -9.31 -4.65
N PRO A 86 -19.14 -9.53 -3.97
CA PRO A 86 -20.29 -8.65 -4.11
C PRO A 86 -20.00 -7.27 -3.49
N ARG A 87 -20.51 -6.21 -4.12
CA ARG A 87 -20.49 -4.86 -3.55
C ARG A 87 -21.75 -4.64 -2.71
N PHE A 88 -21.61 -4.64 -1.39
CA PHE A 88 -22.74 -4.42 -0.48
C PHE A 88 -23.16 -2.95 -0.37
N GLY A 89 -22.23 -2.00 -0.57
CA GLY A 89 -22.52 -0.59 -0.44
C GLY A 89 -21.28 0.29 -0.59
N HIS A 90 -21.40 1.52 -0.10
CA HIS A 90 -20.36 2.55 -0.09
C HIS A 90 -20.20 3.06 1.35
N SER A 91 -18.99 3.45 1.73
CA SER A 91 -18.78 4.14 3.00
C SER A 91 -19.25 5.60 2.89
N VAL A 92 -19.40 6.25 4.05
CA VAL A 92 -19.33 7.71 4.10
C VAL A 92 -17.91 8.18 3.75
N PRO A 93 -17.72 9.45 3.33
CA PRO A 93 -16.39 10.03 3.14
C PRO A 93 -15.53 9.95 4.42
N LEU A 94 -14.23 9.72 4.27
CA LEU A 94 -13.31 9.61 5.41
C LEU A 94 -13.04 10.97 6.06
N GLU A 95 -13.23 11.07 7.38
CA GLU A 95 -12.87 12.27 8.15
C GLU A 95 -11.45 12.17 8.71
N THR A 96 -10.47 12.62 7.92
CA THR A 96 -9.05 12.53 8.30
C THR A 96 -8.62 13.57 9.32
N ALA A 97 -9.45 14.58 9.65
CA ALA A 97 -9.13 15.56 10.70
C ALA A 97 -9.23 14.95 12.11
N GLN A 98 -9.99 13.87 12.25
CA GLN A 98 -10.14 13.10 13.49
C GLN A 98 -9.28 11.83 13.51
N MET A 99 -8.35 11.69 12.55
CA MET A 99 -7.41 10.57 12.53
C MET A 99 -6.60 10.55 13.83
N ARG A 100 -6.35 9.34 14.36
CA ARG A 100 -5.35 9.12 15.40
C ARG A 100 -4.01 8.85 14.72
N PRO A 101 -3.11 9.85 14.60
CA PRO A 101 -1.87 9.69 13.87
C PRO A 101 -0.92 8.74 14.58
N THR A 102 -0.40 7.76 13.86
CA THR A 102 0.82 7.02 14.23
C THR A 102 2.09 7.77 13.82
N ARG A 103 1.95 8.66 12.83
CA ARG A 103 3.00 9.54 12.30
C ARG A 103 2.37 10.83 11.77
N ARG A 104 3.01 11.97 12.03
CA ARG A 104 2.62 13.30 11.55
C ARG A 104 3.87 14.17 11.41
N ILE A 105 4.19 14.54 10.17
CA ILE A 105 5.31 15.45 9.89
C ILE A 105 4.90 16.57 8.94
N SER A 106 5.57 17.72 9.03
CA SER A 106 5.49 18.81 8.07
C SER A 106 6.86 19.38 7.79
N ALA A 107 7.17 19.56 6.50
CA ALA A 107 8.38 20.24 6.05
C ALA A 107 8.20 21.76 5.94
N THR A 108 6.97 22.29 6.04
CA THR A 108 6.66 23.71 5.85
C THR A 108 7.01 24.54 7.08
N PHE A 109 6.79 23.98 8.26
CA PHE A 109 7.06 24.63 9.55
C PHE A 109 8.02 23.79 10.37
N LYS A 110 8.87 24.46 11.13
CA LYS A 110 9.74 23.79 12.12
C LYS A 110 8.88 23.08 13.17
N ASP A 111 7.98 23.83 13.81
CA ASP A 111 7.07 23.37 14.85
C ASP A 111 5.61 23.65 14.47
N LEU A 112 4.70 22.81 14.96
CA LEU A 112 3.27 22.88 14.67
C LEU A 112 2.44 22.59 15.92
N PRO A 113 1.18 23.06 16.00
CA PRO A 113 0.23 22.56 16.98
C PRO A 113 0.15 21.03 16.89
N GLY A 114 0.25 20.34 18.03
CA GLY A 114 0.34 18.88 18.10
C GLY A 114 1.74 18.30 17.86
N GLY A 115 2.72 19.12 17.49
CA GLY A 115 4.13 18.71 17.33
C GLY A 115 4.43 17.88 16.07
N GLN A 116 5.71 17.56 15.89
CA GLN A 116 6.20 16.64 14.87
C GLN A 116 6.26 15.24 15.49
N LEU A 117 5.49 14.29 14.96
CA LEU A 117 5.46 12.90 15.40
C LEU A 117 6.12 12.02 14.33
N LEU A 118 7.35 11.57 14.58
CA LEU A 118 8.06 10.71 13.61
C LEU A 118 7.40 9.34 13.45
N GLY A 119 6.93 8.73 14.54
CA GLY A 119 6.39 7.37 14.49
C GLY A 119 7.38 6.33 13.96
N PRO A 120 6.92 5.12 13.61
CA PRO A 120 7.75 4.10 12.97
C PRO A 120 8.19 4.56 11.57
N THR A 121 9.49 4.69 11.33
CA THR A 121 10.05 5.14 10.04
C THR A 121 11.47 4.63 9.79
N PHE A 122 11.83 4.48 8.52
CA PHE A 122 13.21 4.28 8.07
C PHE A 122 13.98 5.59 7.85
N ASP A 123 13.32 6.75 7.99
CA ASP A 123 14.02 8.03 7.92
C ASP A 123 15.13 8.09 8.97
N TYR A 124 16.22 8.79 8.63
CA TYR A 124 17.39 8.97 9.50
C TYR A 124 18.18 7.70 9.87
N SER A 125 17.76 6.51 9.41
CA SER A 125 18.54 5.27 9.58
C SER A 125 19.83 5.28 8.75
N HIS A 126 20.87 4.60 9.23
CA HIS A 126 22.01 4.26 8.38
C HIS A 126 21.66 3.01 7.56
N ARG A 127 21.85 3.06 6.23
CA ARG A 127 21.46 1.98 5.30
C ARG A 127 22.53 0.88 5.27
N LEU A 128 22.72 0.25 6.41
CA LEU A 128 23.63 -0.87 6.61
C LEU A 128 22.81 -2.14 6.86
N LEU A 129 23.27 -3.28 6.34
CA LEU A 129 22.63 -4.57 6.63
C LEU A 129 22.82 -4.88 8.11
N ASP A 130 21.71 -5.17 8.79
CA ASP A 130 21.71 -5.57 10.19
C ASP A 130 21.82 -7.09 10.30
N PHE A 131 23.03 -7.58 10.55
CA PHE A 131 23.31 -9.00 10.70
C PHE A 131 22.73 -9.61 11.98
N SER A 132 22.29 -8.79 12.95
CA SER A 132 21.64 -9.30 14.16
C SER A 132 20.32 -10.00 13.85
N LEU A 133 19.63 -9.60 12.78
CA LEU A 133 18.37 -10.19 12.32
C LEU A 133 18.50 -11.61 11.74
N LEU A 134 19.73 -12.15 11.62
CA LEU A 134 19.94 -13.57 11.30
C LEU A 134 19.68 -14.48 12.50
N ALA A 135 19.68 -13.94 13.72
CA ALA A 135 19.31 -14.64 14.94
C ALA A 135 17.91 -14.20 15.41
N GLU A 136 17.19 -15.08 16.09
CA GLU A 136 15.96 -14.71 16.78
C GLU A 136 16.28 -13.78 17.95
N GLY A 137 15.45 -12.75 18.16
CA GLY A 137 15.67 -11.75 19.21
C GLY A 137 14.40 -10.99 19.56
N GLU A 138 14.43 -10.32 20.71
CA GLU A 138 13.37 -9.42 21.14
C GLU A 138 13.66 -8.00 20.66
N HIS A 139 12.61 -7.33 20.18
CA HIS A 139 12.65 -5.93 19.78
C HIS A 139 11.66 -5.14 20.65
N PRO A 140 12.01 -4.87 21.93
CA PRO A 140 11.16 -4.04 22.76
C PRO A 140 11.01 -2.67 22.12
N GLY A 141 9.77 -2.21 22.02
CA GLY A 141 9.47 -0.84 21.59
C GLY A 141 10.02 0.18 22.59
N PRO A 142 9.95 1.49 22.26
CA PRO A 142 10.29 2.53 23.21
C PRO A 142 9.37 2.45 24.44
N GLU A 143 9.86 2.91 25.59
CA GLU A 143 9.01 3.12 26.76
C GLU A 143 7.89 4.09 26.41
N SER A 144 6.65 3.69 26.69
CA SER A 144 5.44 4.47 26.41
C SER A 144 4.72 4.80 27.71
N ASP A 145 4.38 6.07 27.89
CA ASP A 145 3.46 6.50 28.94
C ASP A 145 2.02 6.18 28.50
N PRO A 146 1.30 5.26 29.18
CA PRO A 146 -0.07 4.91 28.83
C PRO A 146 -1.08 6.03 29.10
N GLU A 147 -0.73 7.04 29.91
CA GLU A 147 -1.57 8.21 30.17
C GLU A 147 -1.31 9.36 29.18
N ALA A 148 -0.30 9.23 28.32
CA ALA A 148 0.03 10.24 27.33
C ALA A 148 -1.16 10.48 26.39
N THR A 149 -1.61 11.74 26.33
CA THR A 149 -2.69 12.16 25.43
C THR A 149 -2.12 12.92 24.25
N LEU A 150 -2.67 12.66 23.06
CA LEU A 150 -2.28 13.38 21.87
C LEU A 150 -2.93 14.76 21.86
N ALA A 151 -2.11 15.80 21.78
CA ALA A 151 -2.58 17.17 21.57
C ALA A 151 -3.28 17.31 20.21
N ALA A 152 -4.12 18.34 20.07
CA ALA A 152 -4.84 18.61 18.83
C ALA A 152 -3.86 18.77 17.65
N CYS A 153 -4.10 18.00 16.58
CA CYS A 153 -3.26 17.94 15.38
C CYS A 153 -4.00 18.55 14.17
N PRO A 154 -4.19 19.88 14.09
CA PRO A 154 -4.85 20.49 12.93
C PRO A 154 -4.06 20.22 11.64
N ARG A 155 -4.76 20.21 10.50
CA ARG A 155 -4.13 20.03 9.19
C ARG A 155 -3.34 21.29 8.85
N VAL A 156 -2.11 21.12 8.36
CA VAL A 156 -1.24 22.25 7.99
C VAL A 156 -1.87 23.12 6.89
N LEU A 157 -2.60 22.50 5.96
CA LEU A 157 -3.32 23.23 4.90
C LEU A 157 -4.41 24.16 5.47
N ASP A 158 -5.05 23.80 6.59
CA ASP A 158 -6.07 24.65 7.21
C ASP A 158 -5.44 25.87 7.89
N LEU A 159 -4.22 25.71 8.45
CA LEU A 159 -3.44 26.83 8.99
C LEU A 159 -3.07 27.82 7.88
N LEU A 160 -2.55 27.31 6.75
CA LEU A 160 -2.22 28.13 5.58
C LEU A 160 -3.46 28.80 4.98
N ALA A 161 -4.60 28.13 4.96
CA ALA A 161 -5.85 28.69 4.48
C ALA A 161 -6.39 29.81 5.40
N ALA A 162 -6.24 29.65 6.72
CA ALA A 162 -6.62 30.69 7.69
C ALA A 162 -5.79 31.97 7.51
N GLU A 163 -4.55 31.85 7.06
CA GLU A 163 -3.68 32.99 6.71
C GLU A 163 -3.90 33.53 5.29
N GLY A 164 -4.83 32.95 4.52
CA GLY A 164 -5.10 33.35 3.14
C GLY A 164 -4.02 32.92 2.14
N LEU A 165 -3.09 32.05 2.52
CA LEU A 165 -2.01 31.54 1.68
C LEU A 165 -2.45 30.36 0.80
N MET A 166 -3.54 29.69 1.16
CA MET A 166 -4.11 28.55 0.44
C MET A 166 -5.62 28.67 0.33
N LYS A 167 -6.19 28.14 -0.75
CA LYS A 167 -7.64 27.99 -0.89
C LYS A 167 -8.08 26.69 -0.22
N PRO A 168 -9.11 26.70 0.65
CA PRO A 168 -9.65 25.47 1.21
C PRO A 168 -10.36 24.67 0.11
N GLU A 169 -10.13 23.36 0.11
CA GLU A 169 -10.93 22.42 -0.68
C GLU A 169 -12.27 22.21 0.03
N ARG A 170 -13.37 22.33 -0.70
CA ARG A 170 -14.72 22.12 -0.17
C ARG A 170 -15.30 20.87 -0.81
N GLY A 171 -15.87 19.99 0.01
CA GLY A 171 -16.72 18.92 -0.50
C GLY A 171 -17.91 19.51 -1.24
N ASP A 172 -18.34 18.79 -2.28
CA ASP A 172 -19.65 18.98 -2.89
C ASP A 172 -20.41 17.65 -2.83
N ASP A 173 -21.73 17.71 -3.00
CA ASP A 173 -22.60 16.52 -2.99
C ASP A 173 -22.67 15.85 -4.37
N ARG A 174 -21.67 16.08 -5.24
CA ARG A 174 -21.68 15.51 -6.58
C ARG A 174 -21.41 14.01 -6.51
N ALA A 175 -22.03 13.27 -7.43
CA ALA A 175 -21.72 11.87 -7.62
C ALA A 175 -20.25 11.72 -8.02
N VAL A 176 -19.54 10.81 -7.34
CA VAL A 176 -18.14 10.49 -7.64
C VAL A 176 -18.13 9.40 -8.73
N PRO A 177 -17.47 9.62 -9.88
CA PRO A 177 -17.34 8.61 -10.93
C PRO A 177 -16.58 7.37 -10.40
N ASP A 178 -16.74 6.20 -11.01
CA ASP A 178 -16.09 4.96 -10.56
C ASP A 178 -15.39 4.24 -11.71
N ILE A 179 -14.06 4.34 -11.77
CA ILE A 179 -13.25 3.75 -12.84
C ILE A 179 -13.23 2.21 -12.82
N THR A 180 -13.83 1.58 -11.79
CA THR A 180 -14.00 0.13 -11.72
C THR A 180 -15.32 -0.34 -12.33
N ARG A 181 -16.20 0.60 -12.71
CA ARG A 181 -17.47 0.34 -13.38
C ARG A 181 -17.53 0.93 -14.78
N GLU A 182 -16.97 2.13 -14.93
CA GLU A 182 -16.96 2.88 -16.17
C GLU A 182 -15.53 2.98 -16.69
N PRO A 183 -15.29 2.74 -17.99
CA PRO A 183 -13.96 2.89 -18.57
C PRO A 183 -13.50 4.35 -18.47
N LEU A 184 -12.20 4.55 -18.28
CA LEU A 184 -11.60 5.88 -18.19
C LEU A 184 -11.48 6.50 -19.59
N GLU A 185 -12.15 7.64 -19.80
CA GLU A 185 -12.04 8.45 -21.01
C GLU A 185 -11.23 9.73 -20.75
N PHE A 186 -10.55 10.24 -21.79
CA PHE A 186 -9.73 11.44 -21.69
C PHE A 186 -10.34 12.61 -22.48
N PRO A 187 -10.34 13.85 -21.92
CA PRO A 187 -9.79 14.22 -20.60
C PRO A 187 -10.66 13.72 -19.44
N SER A 188 -10.02 13.20 -18.40
CA SER A 188 -10.69 12.72 -17.19
C SER A 188 -10.74 13.80 -16.11
N ASP A 189 -11.69 13.69 -15.17
CA ASP A 189 -11.81 14.61 -14.05
C ASP A 189 -10.84 14.28 -12.89
N ARG A 190 -10.81 15.15 -11.87
CA ARG A 190 -9.90 14.96 -10.72
C ARG A 190 -10.19 13.67 -9.94
N ALA A 191 -11.47 13.31 -9.78
CA ALA A 191 -11.86 12.14 -8.99
C ALA A 191 -11.41 10.84 -9.67
N GLN A 192 -11.61 10.74 -10.99
CA GLN A 192 -11.12 9.61 -11.79
C GLN A 192 -9.59 9.52 -11.77
N ARG A 193 -8.88 10.65 -11.90
CA ARG A 193 -7.41 10.67 -11.82
C ARG A 193 -6.90 10.22 -10.45
N LEU A 194 -7.51 10.68 -9.36
CA LEU A 194 -7.12 10.26 -7.99
C LEU A 194 -7.36 8.76 -7.78
N GLN A 195 -8.47 8.22 -8.30
CA GLN A 195 -8.70 6.76 -8.27
C GLN A 195 -7.65 6.00 -9.07
N ALA A 196 -7.29 6.47 -10.26
CA ALA A 196 -6.26 5.84 -11.08
C ALA A 196 -4.89 5.88 -10.40
N LEU A 197 -4.51 7.03 -9.82
CA LEU A 197 -3.25 7.20 -9.09
C LEU A 197 -3.16 6.30 -7.86
N ALA A 198 -4.25 6.17 -7.09
CA ALA A 198 -4.29 5.29 -5.92
C ALA A 198 -4.10 3.79 -6.26
N ARG A 199 -4.25 3.42 -7.54
CA ARG A 199 -4.17 2.05 -8.06
C ARG A 199 -2.97 1.83 -8.98
N GLY A 200 -2.17 2.88 -9.18
CA GLY A 200 -1.03 2.87 -10.09
C GLY A 200 0.20 2.23 -9.45
N ASP A 201 1.11 1.75 -10.29
CA ASP A 201 2.38 1.20 -9.83
C ASP A 201 3.21 2.27 -9.13
N GLU A 202 3.65 1.97 -7.90
CA GLU A 202 4.43 2.87 -7.06
C GLU A 202 5.71 3.35 -7.77
N GLY A 203 6.46 2.44 -8.40
CA GLY A 203 7.72 2.75 -9.05
C GLY A 203 7.57 3.70 -10.25
N PHE A 204 6.55 3.44 -11.09
CA PHE A 204 6.20 4.27 -12.22
C PHE A 204 5.79 5.68 -11.80
N LEU A 205 4.89 5.80 -10.80
CA LEU A 205 4.43 7.09 -10.31
C LEU A 205 5.55 7.88 -9.62
N LEU A 206 6.44 7.20 -8.89
CA LEU A 206 7.64 7.81 -8.31
C LEU A 206 8.57 8.37 -9.39
N ALA A 207 8.81 7.62 -10.47
CA ALA A 207 9.64 8.08 -11.58
C ALA A 207 9.05 9.34 -12.26
N LEU A 208 7.72 9.36 -12.47
CA LEU A 208 7.03 10.54 -13.00
C LEU A 208 7.14 11.73 -12.04
N GLY A 209 6.85 11.53 -10.75
CA GLY A 209 6.98 12.57 -9.73
C GLY A 209 8.41 13.13 -9.69
N TYR A 210 9.42 12.27 -9.72
CA TYR A 210 10.83 12.66 -9.74
C TYR A 210 11.20 13.46 -11.00
N SER A 211 10.64 13.13 -12.16
CA SER A 211 10.88 13.90 -13.38
C SER A 211 10.41 15.36 -13.27
N THR A 212 9.27 15.60 -12.61
CA THR A 212 8.75 16.95 -12.37
C THR A 212 9.65 17.75 -11.43
N GLN A 213 10.19 17.11 -10.39
CA GLN A 213 11.18 17.71 -9.48
C GLN A 213 12.46 18.12 -10.21
N ARG A 214 12.79 17.42 -11.31
CA ARG A 214 13.91 17.71 -12.20
C ARG A 214 13.61 18.68 -13.34
N GLY A 215 12.42 19.27 -13.37
CA GLY A 215 12.08 20.37 -14.30
C GLY A 215 11.18 20.00 -15.47
N TYR A 216 10.79 18.73 -15.63
CA TYR A 216 9.86 18.34 -16.68
C TYR A 216 8.41 18.62 -16.26
N GLY A 217 7.85 19.74 -16.74
CA GLY A 217 6.49 20.19 -16.39
C GLY A 217 6.42 21.05 -15.11
N ARG A 218 7.47 21.84 -14.86
CA ARG A 218 7.57 22.78 -13.73
C ARG A 218 6.91 24.12 -14.02
#